data_AF-I0X9J1-F1
#
_entry.id   AF-I0X9J1-F1
#
_cell.length_a   1.000
_cell.length_b   1.000
_cell.length_c   1.000
_cell.angle_alpha   90.00
_cell.angle_beta   90.00
_cell.angle_gamma   90.00
#
_symmetry.space_group_name_H-M   'P 1'
#
loop_
_entity.id
_entity.type
_entity.pdbx_description
1 polymer ?
#
loop_
_entity_poly.entity_id
_entity_poly.type
_entity_poly.pdbx_seq_one_letter_code
_entity_poly.pdbx_strand_id
1 'polypeptide(L)'
;MEAENQVVVQTQVAEKQEEDKNTVVDFKMVTFSLADKDYSLDIMHVKEIVKADRFTFVPNTMAFVRGVYNLRGEIIPILDLRLFFGVEVQPKSGKKLENIIILAVDDQKFGVIVDKIDKVVGIQKSTIQPPHPLFGDINIKYIDGVVEANNRLYVLLDITRIFSGKDALENVPRPQPTYTPPERTPAKPAAARAAPEGKAAPSGLAAKAESMKAAEAPKSDFDDQAYKFAVESLANYKKFYVSSVNESWVRHRFTEWTKAGKSQIQNEADAEEFLSTFWSSCTGKWWTKEFADAVEKILPDNSAKQIIVWNPGCGKGTESYSLACVLARRYPKSKIRVYAQDVDLLTVSNAAMMSIPAELADDWYSSYLTKKANGEYTFNQDIKDSIMFEYHDCKNTNALPMVDIVFARDVVSMLDEASQNTVVADFQEKMKGNGIAILGENETMPASFNFGENTVGALVAYNKD
;
A
#
# COMPACT_ATOMS: atom_id res chain seq x y z
N MET A 1 -7.36 40.95 81.98
CA MET A 1 -7.55 39.65 82.67
C MET A 1 -8.84 39.12 82.10
N GLU A 2 -8.72 38.18 81.16
CA GLU A 2 -9.16 36.77 81.36
C GLU A 2 -10.69 36.67 81.44
N ALA A 3 -11.42 35.71 80.90
CA ALA A 3 -11.28 34.64 79.92
C ALA A 3 -12.70 34.02 79.88
N GLU A 4 -13.20 33.59 78.70
CA GLU A 4 -14.25 32.56 78.49
C GLU A 4 -15.69 32.90 78.98
N ASN A 5 -16.80 32.50 78.34
CA ASN A 5 -17.13 31.23 77.69
C ASN A 5 -18.45 31.38 76.86
N GLN A 6 -18.52 30.72 75.69
CA GLN A 6 -19.71 30.07 75.06
C GLN A 6 -20.97 30.93 74.71
N VAL A 7 -21.68 30.88 73.57
CA VAL A 7 -22.00 29.87 72.52
C VAL A 7 -22.50 30.61 71.25
N VAL A 8 -21.97 30.21 70.08
CA VAL A 8 -22.56 30.20 68.71
C VAL A 8 -23.45 31.37 68.27
N VAL A 9 -22.93 32.20 67.36
CA VAL A 9 -23.74 33.02 66.44
C VAL A 9 -23.40 32.64 65.00
N GLN A 10 -24.43 32.13 64.34
CA GLN A 10 -24.51 31.75 62.93
C GLN A 10 -24.11 32.91 62.01
N THR A 11 -23.25 32.64 61.03
CA THR A 11 -23.04 33.52 59.88
C THR A 11 -23.36 32.75 58.61
N GLN A 12 -24.53 33.06 58.06
CA GLN A 12 -24.90 33.03 56.64
C GLN A 12 -24.65 31.74 55.86
N VAL A 13 -25.64 30.85 55.94
CA VAL A 13 -26.00 29.96 54.83
C VAL A 13 -26.81 30.81 53.86
N ALA A 14 -26.21 31.23 52.75
CA ALA A 14 -26.93 31.70 51.58
C ALA A 14 -26.72 30.66 50.48
N GLU A 15 -27.73 29.82 50.37
CA GLU A 15 -27.95 28.87 49.29
C GLU A 15 -27.80 29.60 47.94
N LYS A 16 -26.73 29.30 47.21
CA LYS A 16 -26.79 29.36 45.75
C LYS A 16 -27.14 27.97 45.29
N GLN A 17 -28.43 27.79 45.04
CA GLN A 17 -28.97 26.75 44.18
C GLN A 17 -28.14 26.75 42.89
N GLU A 18 -27.31 25.73 42.70
CA GLU A 18 -26.88 25.36 41.36
C GLU A 18 -28.16 24.94 40.63
N GLU A 19 -28.58 25.80 39.70
CA GLU A 19 -29.59 25.45 38.71
C GLU A 19 -29.15 24.16 38.03
N ASP A 20 -29.84 23.06 38.36
CA ASP A 20 -29.96 21.89 37.51
C ASP A 20 -30.52 22.36 36.15
N LYS A 21 -29.63 22.84 35.29
CA LYS A 21 -29.86 22.74 33.86
C LYS A 21 -29.96 21.25 33.62
N ASN A 22 -31.19 20.79 33.41
CA ASN A 22 -31.54 19.49 32.86
C ASN A 22 -30.84 19.36 31.49
N THR A 23 -29.54 19.11 31.54
CA THR A 23 -28.66 18.97 30.40
C THR A 23 -28.87 17.54 29.97
N VAL A 24 -29.65 17.37 28.90
CA VAL A 24 -29.83 16.07 28.27
C VAL A 24 -28.46 15.62 27.79
N VAL A 25 -27.82 14.72 28.54
CA VAL A 25 -26.57 14.08 28.14
C VAL A 25 -26.93 12.98 27.15
N ASP A 26 -26.84 13.27 25.86
CA ASP A 26 -27.11 12.35 24.75
C ASP A 26 -25.83 11.90 24.02
N PHE A 27 -24.66 12.38 24.45
CA PHE A 27 -23.36 11.98 23.91
C PHE A 27 -22.33 11.75 25.02
N LYS A 28 -21.52 10.70 24.89
CA LYS A 28 -20.46 10.36 25.84
C LYS A 28 -19.15 10.17 25.08
N MET A 29 -18.09 10.77 25.60
CA MET A 29 -16.77 10.72 24.99
C MET A 29 -15.71 10.26 25.98
N VAL A 30 -14.72 9.52 25.51
CA VAL A 30 -13.50 9.21 26.26
C VAL A 30 -12.48 10.30 25.97
N THR A 31 -11.96 10.95 27.01
CA THR A 31 -10.97 12.02 26.87
C THR A 31 -9.57 11.52 27.18
N PHE A 32 -8.61 11.96 26.38
CA PHE A 32 -7.21 11.57 26.48
C PHE A 32 -6.30 12.68 25.95
N SER A 33 -5.01 12.63 26.29
CA SER A 33 -4.04 13.58 25.79
C SER A 33 -3.09 12.96 24.75
N LEU A 34 -2.71 13.78 23.77
CA LEU A 34 -1.63 13.51 22.82
C LEU A 34 -0.75 14.76 22.75
N ALA A 35 0.53 14.64 23.08
CA ALA A 35 1.50 15.74 23.06
C ALA A 35 0.98 17.03 23.71
N ASP A 36 0.52 16.90 24.96
CA ASP A 36 -0.02 17.98 25.81
C ASP A 36 -1.28 18.69 25.29
N LYS A 37 -1.96 18.12 24.29
CA LYS A 37 -3.27 18.57 23.81
C LYS A 37 -4.36 17.57 24.19
N ASP A 38 -5.55 18.09 24.51
CA ASP A 38 -6.71 17.32 24.94
C ASP A 38 -7.58 16.90 23.74
N TYR A 39 -7.74 15.59 23.59
CA TYR A 39 -8.54 14.95 22.55
C TYR A 39 -9.69 14.15 23.15
N SER A 40 -10.67 13.85 22.31
CA SER A 40 -11.75 12.95 22.67
C SER A 40 -12.21 12.10 21.48
N LEU A 41 -12.87 11.01 21.79
CA LEU A 41 -13.53 10.13 20.82
C LEU A 41 -14.86 9.63 21.38
N ASP A 42 -15.80 9.31 20.50
CA ASP A 42 -17.08 8.73 20.90
C ASP A 42 -16.85 7.40 21.65
N ILE A 43 -17.47 7.28 22.82
CA ILE A 43 -17.40 6.07 23.64
C ILE A 43 -17.93 4.84 22.90
N MET A 44 -18.83 5.02 21.92
CA MET A 44 -19.42 3.93 21.16
C MET A 44 -18.38 3.14 20.36
N HIS A 45 -17.28 3.78 19.98
CA HIS A 45 -16.16 3.12 19.30
C HIS A 45 -15.19 2.45 20.28
N VAL A 46 -15.25 2.72 21.58
CA VAL A 46 -14.30 2.17 22.57
C VAL A 46 -14.77 0.81 23.07
N LYS A 47 -13.93 -0.21 22.88
CA LYS A 47 -14.17 -1.54 23.46
C LYS A 47 -13.50 -1.69 24.81
N GLU A 48 -12.22 -1.35 24.90
CA GLU A 48 -11.48 -1.43 26.16
C GLU A 48 -10.23 -0.54 26.16
N ILE A 49 -9.67 -0.34 27.34
CA ILE A 49 -8.44 0.41 27.57
C ILE A 49 -7.42 -0.55 28.18
N VAL A 50 -6.26 -0.66 27.55
CA VAL A 50 -5.19 -1.59 27.93
C VAL A 50 -3.91 -0.82 28.21
N LYS A 51 -3.14 -1.27 29.20
CA LYS A 51 -1.76 -0.82 29.40
C LYS A 51 -0.82 -1.95 28.99
N ALA A 52 0.03 -1.70 28.00
CA ALA A 52 0.93 -2.72 27.46
C ALA A 52 2.38 -2.22 27.42
N ASP A 53 3.33 -3.09 27.76
CA ASP A 53 4.77 -2.82 27.66
C ASP A 53 5.38 -3.37 26.37
N ARG A 54 4.69 -4.32 25.72
CA ARG A 54 5.19 -5.06 24.56
C ARG A 54 4.06 -5.35 23.58
N PHE A 55 4.06 -4.61 22.47
CA PHE A 55 3.45 -5.04 21.22
C PHE A 55 4.55 -5.61 20.32
N THR A 56 4.21 -6.56 19.46
CA THR A 56 5.14 -7.15 18.50
C THR A 56 5.38 -6.13 17.42
N PHE A 57 6.59 -5.54 17.39
CA PHE A 57 6.98 -4.58 16.37
C PHE A 57 6.95 -5.26 14.99
N VAL A 58 6.33 -4.58 14.03
CA VAL A 58 6.28 -5.03 12.64
C VAL A 58 7.21 -4.12 11.84
N PRO A 59 8.31 -4.63 11.26
CA PRO A 59 9.21 -3.82 10.44
C PRO A 59 8.54 -3.38 9.13
N ASN A 60 9.09 -2.34 8.49
CA ASN A 60 8.64 -1.82 7.18
C ASN A 60 7.20 -1.28 7.11
N THR A 61 6.60 -0.91 8.24
CA THR A 61 5.30 -0.25 8.28
C THR A 61 5.40 1.28 8.21
N MET A 62 4.29 1.96 7.96
CA MET A 62 4.21 3.42 8.11
C MET A 62 4.62 3.83 9.53
N ALA A 63 5.24 5.01 9.68
CA ALA A 63 5.82 5.46 10.95
C ALA A 63 4.84 5.42 12.12
N PHE A 64 3.56 5.68 11.86
CA PHE A 64 2.51 5.64 12.87
C PHE A 64 2.03 4.24 13.24
N VAL A 65 2.36 3.19 12.50
CA VAL A 65 2.05 1.81 12.88
C VAL A 65 3.20 1.30 13.73
N ARG A 66 2.90 0.97 14.99
CA ARG A 66 3.90 0.55 15.97
C ARG A 66 4.04 -0.97 16.05
N GLY A 67 3.04 -1.71 15.61
CA GLY A 67 3.08 -3.17 15.55
C GLY A 67 1.71 -3.81 15.76
N VAL A 68 1.68 -5.01 16.31
CA VAL A 68 0.45 -5.75 16.65
C VAL A 68 0.42 -6.19 18.11
N TYR A 69 -0.76 -6.28 18.69
CA TYR A 69 -1.01 -6.70 20.07
C TYR A 69 -1.99 -7.85 20.12
N ASN A 70 -1.64 -8.93 20.82
CA ASN A 70 -2.52 -10.07 20.99
C ASN A 70 -3.44 -9.82 22.19
N LEU A 71 -4.72 -9.53 21.92
CA LEU A 71 -5.75 -9.34 22.91
C LEU A 71 -6.69 -10.56 22.91
N ARG A 72 -6.50 -11.45 23.90
CA ARG A 72 -7.33 -12.65 24.10
C ARG A 72 -7.41 -13.58 22.87
N GLY A 73 -6.31 -13.72 22.12
CA GLY A 73 -6.23 -14.56 20.94
C GLY A 73 -6.52 -13.83 19.62
N GLU A 74 -6.93 -12.57 19.69
CA GLU A 74 -7.16 -11.71 18.53
C GLU A 74 -5.97 -10.77 18.32
N ILE A 75 -5.45 -10.71 17.09
CA ILE A 75 -4.32 -9.85 16.74
C ILE A 75 -4.86 -8.48 16.34
N ILE A 76 -4.55 -7.46 17.14
CA ILE A 76 -5.03 -6.09 16.94
C ILE A 76 -3.87 -5.21 16.49
N PRO A 77 -3.98 -4.49 15.34
CA PRO A 77 -2.98 -3.53 14.92
C PRO A 77 -2.89 -2.34 15.88
N ILE A 78 -1.68 -1.93 16.23
CA ILE A 78 -1.39 -0.82 17.14
C ILE A 78 -0.84 0.38 16.36
N LEU A 79 -1.54 1.50 16.46
CA LEU A 79 -1.22 2.78 15.82
C LEU A 79 -0.88 3.84 16.87
N ASP A 80 0.03 4.74 16.54
CA ASP A 80 0.39 5.92 17.31
C ASP A 80 -0.20 7.16 16.64
N LEU A 81 -1.28 7.69 17.22
CA LEU A 81 -1.95 8.86 16.64
C LEU A 81 -1.08 10.10 16.61
N ARG A 82 -0.06 10.21 17.47
CA ARG A 82 0.88 11.35 17.43
C ARG A 82 1.63 11.36 16.11
N LEU A 83 2.17 10.19 15.73
CA LEU A 83 2.88 10.01 14.47
C LEU A 83 1.92 10.12 13.27
N PHE A 84 0.67 9.67 13.42
CA PHE A 84 -0.35 9.82 12.38
C PHE A 84 -0.68 11.29 12.10
N PHE A 85 -0.71 12.12 13.14
CA PHE A 85 -0.93 13.56 13.04
C PHE A 85 0.34 14.37 12.76
N GLY A 86 1.47 13.71 12.47
CA GLY A 86 2.74 14.39 12.19
C GLY A 86 3.34 15.13 13.39
N VAL A 87 2.91 14.79 14.61
CA VAL A 87 3.46 15.33 15.84
C VAL A 87 4.80 14.65 16.13
N GLU A 88 5.85 15.45 16.32
CA GLU A 88 7.16 14.92 16.68
C GLU A 88 7.10 14.21 18.04
N VAL A 89 7.31 12.90 18.01
CA VAL A 89 7.42 12.09 19.22
C VAL A 89 8.90 11.90 19.53
N GLN A 90 9.35 12.43 20.67
CA GLN A 90 10.69 12.14 21.17
C GLN A 90 10.82 10.62 21.42
N PRO A 91 11.91 9.97 20.98
CA PRO A 91 12.15 8.56 21.28
C PRO A 91 12.11 8.34 22.79
N LYS A 92 11.08 7.63 23.29
CA LYS A 92 10.99 7.34 24.72
C LYS A 92 12.09 6.37 25.11
N SER A 93 13.12 6.87 25.79
CA SER A 93 14.16 6.07 26.44
C SER A 93 13.60 5.45 27.73
N GLY A 94 13.08 4.22 27.66
CA GLY A 94 12.79 3.39 28.84
C GLY A 94 11.58 2.45 28.74
N LYS A 95 11.55 1.45 29.63
CA LYS A 95 10.45 0.46 29.81
C LYS A 95 9.20 1.09 30.48
N LYS A 96 8.56 2.09 29.87
CA LYS A 96 7.26 2.60 30.35
C LYS A 96 6.11 1.88 29.64
N LEU A 97 5.07 1.53 30.39
CA LEU A 97 3.81 1.01 29.85
C LEU A 97 3.14 2.11 28.99
N GLU A 98 2.74 1.77 27.78
CA GLU A 98 1.96 2.66 26.91
C GLU A 98 0.46 2.47 27.20
N ASN A 99 -0.32 3.56 27.15
CA ASN A 99 -1.78 3.50 27.24
C ASN A 99 -2.33 3.27 25.84
N ILE A 100 -3.11 2.20 25.67
CA ILE A 100 -3.69 1.80 24.40
C ILE A 100 -5.22 1.81 24.54
N ILE A 101 -5.90 2.54 23.67
CA ILE A 101 -7.35 2.51 23.53
C ILE A 101 -7.69 1.53 22.41
N ILE A 102 -8.46 0.49 22.71
CA ILE A 102 -8.96 -0.46 21.72
C ILE A 102 -10.28 0.08 21.17
N LEU A 103 -10.25 0.42 19.89
CA LEU A 103 -11.35 0.95 19.11
C LEU A 103 -11.94 -0.17 18.24
N ALA A 104 -13.24 -0.11 18.00
CA ALA A 104 -13.92 -0.90 17.00
C ALA A 104 -14.61 0.01 16.00
N VAL A 105 -14.37 -0.25 14.71
CA VAL A 105 -14.97 0.45 13.58
C VAL A 105 -15.48 -0.64 12.65
N ASP A 106 -16.79 -0.65 12.41
CA ASP A 106 -17.48 -1.76 11.75
C ASP A 106 -17.11 -3.12 12.38
N ASP A 107 -16.64 -4.08 11.58
CA ASP A 107 -16.22 -5.41 12.03
C ASP A 107 -14.72 -5.49 12.41
N GLN A 108 -14.00 -4.36 12.42
CA GLN A 108 -12.55 -4.29 12.66
C GLN A 108 -12.21 -3.67 14.03
N LYS A 109 -11.07 -4.09 14.59
CA LYS A 109 -10.53 -3.52 15.84
C LYS A 109 -9.15 -2.92 15.61
N PHE A 110 -8.91 -1.79 16.27
CA PHE A 110 -7.65 -1.05 16.21
C PHE A 110 -7.21 -0.67 17.62
N GLY A 111 -5.92 -0.73 17.90
CA GLY A 111 -5.35 -0.19 19.13
C GLY A 111 -4.68 1.14 18.86
N VAL A 112 -4.96 2.15 19.66
CA VAL A 112 -4.39 3.49 19.53
C VAL A 112 -3.59 3.85 20.78
N ILE A 113 -2.32 4.18 20.59
CA ILE A 113 -1.43 4.68 21.65
C ILE A 113 -1.78 6.13 21.94
N VAL A 114 -1.96 6.42 23.23
CA VAL A 114 -2.22 7.76 23.77
C VAL A 114 -1.30 8.05 24.95
N ASP A 115 -1.07 9.33 25.28
CA ASP A 115 -0.16 9.67 26.39
C ASP A 115 -0.82 9.42 27.75
N LYS A 116 -2.02 9.95 27.93
CA LYS A 116 -2.79 9.78 29.17
C LYS A 116 -4.28 9.68 28.84
N ILE A 117 -4.97 8.81 29.56
CA ILE A 117 -6.43 8.73 29.52
C ILE A 117 -6.95 9.41 30.78
N ASP A 118 -7.84 10.39 30.62
CA ASP A 118 -8.31 11.21 31.73
C ASP A 118 -9.61 10.67 32.34
N LYS A 119 -10.72 10.73 31.59
CA LYS A 119 -12.04 10.30 32.07
C LYS A 119 -13.05 10.16 30.93
N VAL A 120 -14.23 9.65 31.26
CA VAL A 120 -15.41 9.72 30.39
C VAL A 120 -16.17 11.00 30.72
N VAL A 121 -16.49 11.78 29.70
CA VAL A 121 -17.26 13.02 29.82
C VAL A 121 -18.56 12.88 29.04
N GLY A 122 -19.69 13.16 29.71
CA GLY A 122 -21.00 13.26 29.08
C GLY A 122 -21.28 14.71 28.68
N ILE A 123 -21.74 14.92 27.45
CA ILE A 123 -22.12 16.23 26.91
C ILE A 123 -23.44 16.11 26.15
N GLN A 124 -23.97 17.25 25.71
CA GLN A 124 -25.05 17.28 24.74
C GLN A 124 -24.46 17.37 23.32
N LYS A 125 -24.94 16.57 22.38
CA LYS A 125 -24.43 16.52 21.00
C LYS A 125 -24.54 17.87 20.29
N SER A 126 -25.53 18.69 20.67
CA SER A 126 -25.70 20.05 20.16
C SER A 126 -24.60 21.04 20.61
N THR A 127 -23.82 20.72 21.65
CA THR A 127 -22.71 21.58 22.10
C THR A 127 -21.42 21.32 21.33
N ILE A 128 -21.40 20.30 20.46
CA ILE A 128 -20.27 20.05 19.57
C ILE A 128 -20.24 21.16 18.52
N GLN A 129 -19.22 22.00 18.57
CA GLN A 129 -19.00 23.06 17.60
C GLN A 129 -18.23 22.51 16.40
N PRO A 130 -18.47 23.03 15.19
CA PRO A 130 -17.71 22.63 14.01
C PRO A 130 -16.21 22.93 14.21
N PRO A 131 -15.31 22.15 13.59
CA PRO A 131 -13.87 22.37 13.73
C PRO A 131 -13.46 23.73 13.15
N HIS A 132 -12.72 24.51 13.94
CA HIS A 132 -12.20 25.81 13.50
C HIS A 132 -10.88 25.62 12.71
N PRO A 133 -10.60 26.40 11.65
CA PRO A 133 -9.33 26.32 10.91
C PRO A 133 -8.04 26.53 11.73
N LEU A 134 -8.14 26.90 13.02
CA LEU A 134 -7.01 27.07 13.93
C LEU A 134 -6.41 25.73 14.39
N PHE A 135 -7.10 24.60 14.17
CA PHE A 135 -6.60 23.26 14.51
C PHE A 135 -5.66 22.65 13.45
N GLY A 136 -4.92 23.51 12.73
CA GLY A 136 -4.15 23.17 11.52
C GLY A 136 -3.02 22.15 11.67
N ASP A 137 -2.68 21.73 12.90
CA ASP A 137 -1.72 20.65 13.16
C ASP A 137 -2.31 19.27 12.83
N ILE A 138 -3.64 19.15 12.72
CA ILE A 138 -4.35 17.95 12.29
C ILE A 138 -5.20 18.31 11.09
N ASN A 139 -5.23 17.43 10.09
CA ASN A 139 -6.10 17.62 8.96
C ASN A 139 -7.57 17.64 9.44
N ILE A 140 -8.25 18.77 9.23
CA ILE A 140 -9.62 19.05 9.66
C ILE A 140 -10.59 17.93 9.26
N LYS A 141 -10.29 17.19 8.18
CA LYS A 141 -11.10 16.04 7.73
C LYS A 141 -11.25 14.92 8.76
N TYR A 142 -10.34 14.80 9.73
CA TYR A 142 -10.34 13.79 10.79
C TYR A 142 -10.97 14.28 12.11
N ILE A 143 -11.52 15.50 12.13
CA ILE A 143 -12.12 16.11 13.30
C ILE A 143 -13.64 16.19 13.08
N ASP A 144 -14.41 15.58 13.97
CA ASP A 144 -15.87 15.70 13.99
C ASP A 144 -16.32 17.06 14.53
N GLY A 145 -15.57 17.59 15.50
CA GLY A 145 -15.83 18.90 16.07
C GLY A 145 -14.99 19.21 17.29
N VAL A 146 -15.40 20.24 18.02
CA VAL A 146 -14.73 20.73 19.23
C VAL A 146 -15.77 20.89 20.32
N VAL A 147 -15.39 20.47 21.52
CA VAL A 147 -16.28 20.46 22.68
C VAL A 147 -15.60 21.18 23.82
N GLU A 148 -16.28 22.17 24.39
CA GLU A 148 -15.88 22.74 25.68
C GLU A 148 -16.65 22.03 26.81
N ALA A 149 -15.92 21.40 27.72
CA ALA A 149 -16.50 20.75 28.89
C ALA A 149 -15.59 20.95 30.11
N ASN A 150 -16.18 21.37 31.24
CA ASN A 150 -15.44 21.64 32.49
C ASN A 150 -14.27 22.62 32.30
N ASN A 151 -14.49 23.72 31.57
CA ASN A 151 -13.48 24.74 31.26
C ASN A 151 -12.23 24.18 30.54
N ARG A 152 -12.38 23.06 29.82
CA ARG A 152 -11.35 22.49 28.95
C ARG A 152 -11.92 22.28 27.56
N LEU A 153 -11.07 22.45 26.57
CA LEU A 153 -11.41 22.28 25.17
C LEU A 153 -10.90 20.91 24.70
N TYR A 154 -11.81 20.08 24.17
CA TYR A 154 -11.49 18.77 23.62
C TYR A 154 -11.73 18.77 22.11
N VAL A 155 -10.75 18.25 21.37
CA VAL A 155 -10.90 17.99 19.93
C VAL A 155 -11.52 16.61 19.75
N LEU A 156 -12.73 16.54 19.20
CA LEU A 156 -13.46 15.30 18.95
C LEU A 156 -13.01 14.68 17.62
N LEU A 157 -12.38 13.51 17.68
CA LEU A 157 -11.86 12.81 16.51
C LEU A 157 -12.94 11.96 15.83
N ASP A 158 -12.99 12.03 14.51
CA ASP A 158 -13.80 11.15 13.67
C ASP A 158 -13.05 9.83 13.44
N ILE A 159 -13.24 8.88 14.35
CA ILE A 159 -12.59 7.57 14.29
C ILE A 159 -12.98 6.83 13.01
N THR A 160 -14.23 6.93 12.58
CA THR A 160 -14.68 6.30 11.35
C THR A 160 -13.90 6.85 10.16
N ARG A 161 -13.76 8.17 9.97
CA ARG A 161 -12.95 8.72 8.88
C ARG A 161 -11.46 8.41 8.98
N ILE A 162 -10.92 8.33 10.20
CA ILE A 162 -9.51 7.97 10.40
C ILE A 162 -9.25 6.53 9.93
N PHE A 163 -10.19 5.60 10.13
CA PHE A 163 -10.00 4.18 9.88
C PHE A 163 -10.78 3.60 8.68
N SER A 164 -11.74 4.32 8.09
CA SER A 164 -12.67 3.80 7.05
C SER A 164 -12.33 4.23 5.62
N GLY A 165 -11.25 4.98 5.37
CA GLY A 165 -10.98 5.59 4.07
C GLY A 165 -9.65 5.20 3.43
N LYS A 166 -9.70 4.84 2.14
CA LYS A 166 -8.54 4.74 1.22
C LYS A 166 -7.66 6.01 1.21
N ASP A 167 -8.19 7.17 1.59
CA ASP A 167 -7.49 8.46 1.61
C ASP A 167 -6.75 8.77 2.93
N ALA A 168 -7.00 8.01 4.00
CA ALA A 168 -6.52 8.37 5.34
C ALA A 168 -5.04 8.04 5.55
N LEU A 169 -4.53 7.05 4.81
CA LEU A 169 -3.16 6.51 4.95
C LEU A 169 -2.19 7.07 3.89
N GLU A 170 -2.68 7.73 2.82
CA GLU A 170 -1.82 8.29 1.75
C GLU A 170 -1.26 9.68 2.04
N ASN A 171 -1.86 10.44 2.98
CA ASN A 171 -1.60 11.87 3.16
C ASN A 171 -0.69 12.25 4.36
N VAL A 172 -0.02 11.29 4.99
CA VAL A 172 0.96 11.58 6.05
C VAL A 172 2.34 11.76 5.41
N PRO A 173 3.07 12.88 5.65
CA PRO A 173 4.40 13.10 5.11
C PRO A 173 5.32 11.93 5.45
N ARG A 174 5.91 11.31 4.42
CA ARG A 174 6.96 10.30 4.61
C ARG A 174 8.19 11.00 5.21
N PRO A 175 8.81 10.51 6.30
CA PRO A 175 10.12 10.98 6.70
C PRO A 175 11.09 10.68 5.56
N GLN A 176 11.67 11.73 4.97
CA GLN A 176 12.75 11.56 4.01
C GLN A 176 13.97 11.00 4.76
N PRO A 177 14.61 9.92 4.30
CA PRO A 177 15.92 9.58 4.81
C PRO A 177 16.87 10.72 4.44
N THR A 178 17.36 11.45 5.45
CA THR A 178 18.50 12.35 5.32
C THR A 178 19.75 11.50 5.09
N TYR A 179 19.92 11.04 3.85
CA TYR A 179 21.20 10.52 3.41
C TYR A 179 22.07 11.69 3.00
N THR A 180 23.01 12.07 3.88
CA THR A 180 24.19 12.83 3.49
C THR A 180 25.20 11.84 2.90
N PRO A 181 25.50 11.90 1.60
CA PRO A 181 26.55 11.07 1.02
C PRO A 181 27.89 11.42 1.69
N PRO A 182 28.76 10.44 1.98
CA PRO A 182 30.13 10.74 2.39
C PRO A 182 30.85 11.47 1.25
N GLU A 183 31.49 12.59 1.61
CA GLU A 183 32.26 13.44 0.72
C GLU A 183 33.32 12.62 -0.03
N ARG A 184 33.14 12.44 -1.35
CA ARG A 184 34.17 11.82 -2.19
C ARG A 184 35.33 12.79 -2.35
N THR A 185 36.47 12.43 -1.78
CA THR A 185 37.74 13.11 -2.05
C THR A 185 38.07 12.96 -3.54
N PRO A 186 38.32 14.05 -4.29
CA PRO A 186 38.58 13.95 -5.71
C PRO A 186 39.94 13.29 -5.98
N ALA A 187 39.91 12.19 -6.75
CA ALA A 187 41.11 11.57 -7.28
C ALA A 187 41.75 12.45 -8.38
N LYS A 188 43.08 12.57 -8.34
CA LYS A 188 43.93 13.30 -9.30
C LYS A 188 43.72 12.82 -10.76
N PRO A 189 43.76 13.73 -11.75
CA PRO A 189 43.64 13.36 -13.16
C PRO A 189 44.94 12.72 -13.69
N ALA A 190 44.81 11.58 -14.36
CA ALA A 190 45.89 10.95 -15.11
C ALA A 190 46.03 11.61 -16.50
N ALA A 191 47.28 11.91 -16.86
CA ALA A 191 47.68 12.68 -18.02
C ALA A 191 47.40 12.01 -19.37
N ALA A 192 47.01 12.83 -20.34
CA ALA A 192 46.86 12.52 -21.75
C ALA A 192 48.17 12.04 -22.39
N ARG A 193 48.07 11.06 -23.30
CA ARG A 193 49.11 10.77 -24.30
C ARG A 193 48.55 11.02 -25.70
N ALA A 194 49.34 11.79 -26.44
CA ALA A 194 49.06 12.35 -27.75
C ALA A 194 49.06 11.29 -28.88
N ALA A 195 48.27 11.58 -29.92
CA ALA A 195 48.36 10.97 -31.24
C ALA A 195 49.48 11.62 -32.09
N PRO A 196 50.03 10.93 -33.10
CA PRO A 196 50.80 11.57 -34.16
C PRO A 196 49.98 11.73 -35.46
N GLU A 197 50.15 12.89 -36.08
CA GLU A 197 49.67 13.26 -37.42
C GLU A 197 50.55 12.66 -38.54
N GLY A 198 49.98 12.48 -39.75
CA GLY A 198 50.80 12.32 -40.96
C GLY A 198 50.11 11.94 -42.28
N LYS A 199 49.73 12.96 -43.07
CA LYS A 199 49.86 13.12 -44.55
C LYS A 199 48.75 12.65 -45.53
N ALA A 200 48.01 13.66 -45.98
CA ALA A 200 47.52 14.06 -47.33
C ALA A 200 47.45 13.12 -48.56
N ALA A 201 46.21 12.99 -49.10
CA ALA A 201 45.66 13.30 -50.45
C ALA A 201 46.24 12.62 -51.75
N PRO A 202 45.51 12.55 -52.90
CA PRO A 202 44.29 13.31 -53.27
C PRO A 202 43.17 12.60 -54.07
N SER A 203 42.02 13.30 -54.11
CA SER A 203 41.06 13.51 -55.22
C SER A 203 40.50 12.36 -56.08
N GLY A 204 39.16 12.32 -56.12
CA GLY A 204 38.42 12.44 -57.38
C GLY A 204 37.50 11.26 -57.73
N LEU A 205 36.19 11.42 -57.56
CA LEU A 205 35.17 11.12 -58.57
C LEU A 205 33.78 11.50 -58.03
N ALA A 206 33.23 12.56 -58.62
CA ALA A 206 31.84 12.93 -58.49
C ALA A 206 30.98 12.00 -59.34
N ALA A 207 29.88 11.50 -58.77
CA ALA A 207 28.78 10.89 -59.52
C ALA A 207 27.44 11.28 -58.88
N LYS A 208 26.81 12.24 -59.56
CA LYS A 208 25.38 12.56 -59.68
C LYS A 208 24.40 11.95 -58.67
N ALA A 209 23.79 12.84 -57.89
CA ALA A 209 22.50 12.64 -57.27
C ALA A 209 21.41 12.62 -58.36
N GLU A 210 20.75 11.47 -58.51
CA GLU A 210 19.44 11.38 -59.15
C GLU A 210 18.39 11.18 -58.07
N SER A 211 17.41 12.09 -58.11
CA SER A 211 16.21 12.12 -57.31
C SER A 211 15.37 10.87 -57.52
N MET A 212 15.46 9.91 -56.59
CA MET A 212 14.41 8.91 -56.43
C MET A 212 13.32 9.51 -55.53
N LYS A 213 12.14 9.72 -56.12
CA LYS A 213 10.90 10.04 -55.42
C LYS A 213 10.76 9.05 -54.26
N ALA A 214 10.78 9.57 -53.02
CA ALA A 214 10.26 8.84 -51.88
C ALA A 214 8.84 8.43 -52.22
N ALA A 215 8.61 7.13 -52.38
CA ALA A 215 7.26 6.59 -52.34
C ALA A 215 6.70 6.99 -50.98
N GLU A 216 5.65 7.80 -50.98
CA GLU A 216 4.89 8.09 -49.76
C GLU A 216 4.51 6.75 -49.13
N ALA A 217 5.04 6.49 -47.93
CA ALA A 217 4.50 5.48 -47.07
C ALA A 217 2.99 5.78 -46.91
N PRO A 218 2.12 4.76 -46.93
CA PRO A 218 0.69 4.99 -46.82
C PRO A 218 0.44 5.78 -45.53
N LYS A 219 -0.24 6.94 -45.65
CA LYS A 219 -0.67 7.73 -44.50
C LYS A 219 -1.42 6.78 -43.57
N SER A 220 -0.88 6.54 -42.38
CA SER A 220 -1.59 5.76 -41.38
C SER A 220 -2.87 6.50 -41.03
N ASP A 221 -4.03 5.85 -41.15
CA ASP A 221 -5.32 6.32 -40.60
C ASP A 221 -5.31 6.40 -39.05
N PHE A 222 -4.13 6.36 -38.43
CA PHE A 222 -3.92 6.42 -36.99
C PHE A 222 -3.78 7.88 -36.56
N ASP A 223 -4.71 8.34 -35.73
CA ASP A 223 -4.70 9.69 -35.18
C ASP A 223 -3.76 9.77 -33.97
N ASP A 224 -2.51 10.18 -34.21
CA ASP A 224 -1.49 10.33 -33.17
C ASP A 224 -1.86 11.36 -32.09
N GLN A 225 -2.64 12.39 -32.43
CA GLN A 225 -3.03 13.42 -31.47
C GLN A 225 -4.13 12.90 -30.54
N ALA A 226 -5.13 12.21 -31.10
CA ALA A 226 -6.17 11.55 -30.31
C ALA A 226 -5.58 10.41 -29.45
N TYR A 227 -4.60 9.68 -29.98
CA TYR A 227 -3.88 8.66 -29.21
C TYR A 227 -3.18 9.26 -27.99
N LYS A 228 -2.42 10.35 -28.14
CA LYS A 228 -1.77 11.03 -27.01
C LYS A 228 -2.77 11.47 -25.94
N PHE A 229 -3.92 12.02 -26.36
CA PHE A 229 -4.97 12.38 -25.42
C PHE A 229 -5.49 11.17 -24.65
N ALA A 230 -5.73 10.04 -25.34
CA ALA A 230 -6.14 8.80 -24.67
C ALA A 230 -5.08 8.30 -23.66
N VAL A 231 -3.78 8.38 -23.99
CA VAL A 231 -2.69 8.06 -23.06
C VAL A 231 -2.75 8.94 -21.80
N GLU A 232 -2.89 10.25 -21.96
CA GLU A 232 -3.00 11.19 -20.84
C GLU A 232 -4.26 10.91 -19.98
N SER A 233 -5.38 10.60 -20.62
CA SER A 233 -6.63 10.23 -19.93
C SER A 233 -6.48 8.96 -19.10
N LEU A 234 -5.82 7.92 -19.63
CA LEU A 234 -5.56 6.67 -18.90
C LEU A 234 -4.70 6.91 -17.65
N ALA A 235 -3.65 7.72 -17.77
CA ALA A 235 -2.80 8.09 -16.64
C ALA A 235 -3.58 8.90 -15.58
N ASN A 236 -4.45 9.82 -16.01
CA ASN A 236 -5.22 10.64 -15.10
C ASN A 236 -6.28 9.84 -14.33
N TYR A 237 -7.13 9.08 -15.05
CA TYR A 237 -8.29 8.39 -14.48
C TYR A 237 -7.95 7.07 -13.81
N LYS A 238 -6.99 6.30 -14.34
CA LYS A 238 -6.71 4.93 -13.89
C LYS A 238 -5.30 4.71 -13.37
N LYS A 239 -4.45 5.75 -13.36
CA LYS A 239 -3.01 5.63 -13.05
C LYS A 239 -2.33 4.58 -13.93
N PHE A 240 -2.83 4.41 -15.15
CA PHE A 240 -2.27 3.51 -16.16
C PHE A 240 -1.32 4.32 -17.04
N TYR A 241 -0.04 3.94 -17.07
CA TYR A 241 0.99 4.66 -17.79
C TYR A 241 1.43 3.86 -19.02
N VAL A 242 1.33 4.52 -20.18
CA VAL A 242 1.72 3.92 -21.46
C VAL A 242 3.21 4.10 -21.69
N SER A 243 3.90 3.00 -21.96
CA SER A 243 5.34 2.97 -22.24
C SER A 243 5.67 1.75 -23.10
N SER A 244 6.96 1.49 -23.35
CA SER A 244 7.42 0.26 -24.01
C SER A 244 6.87 -1.04 -23.41
N VAL A 245 6.46 -1.03 -22.13
CA VAL A 245 5.87 -2.19 -21.43
C VAL A 245 4.56 -2.64 -22.07
N ASN A 246 3.71 -1.71 -22.53
CA ASN A 246 2.33 -2.01 -22.95
C ASN A 246 1.91 -1.28 -24.25
N GLU A 247 2.78 -0.47 -24.85
CA GLU A 247 2.44 0.41 -25.99
C GLU A 247 1.85 -0.36 -27.17
N SER A 248 2.38 -1.54 -27.48
CA SER A 248 1.91 -2.40 -28.56
C SER A 248 0.42 -2.73 -28.40
N TRP A 249 0.03 -3.13 -27.18
CA TRP A 249 -1.36 -3.42 -26.84
C TRP A 249 -2.23 -2.16 -26.88
N VAL A 250 -1.79 -1.06 -26.28
CA VAL A 250 -2.58 0.17 -26.19
C VAL A 250 -2.86 0.75 -27.58
N ARG A 251 -1.88 0.71 -28.50
CA ARG A 251 -2.07 1.15 -29.89
C ARG A 251 -3.09 0.28 -30.63
N HIS A 252 -3.03 -1.03 -30.43
CA HIS A 252 -4.01 -1.95 -31.00
C HIS A 252 -5.42 -1.66 -30.46
N ARG A 253 -5.55 -1.57 -29.13
CA ARG A 253 -6.81 -1.27 -28.44
C ARG A 253 -7.40 0.08 -28.87
N PHE A 254 -6.57 1.10 -29.02
CA PHE A 254 -7.00 2.42 -29.49
C PHE A 254 -7.56 2.37 -30.91
N THR A 255 -6.97 1.55 -31.78
CA THR A 255 -7.48 1.35 -33.14
C THR A 255 -8.85 0.68 -33.15
N GLU A 256 -9.10 -0.28 -32.25
CA GLU A 256 -10.43 -0.88 -32.09
C GLU A 256 -11.45 0.11 -31.51
N TRP A 257 -11.01 0.91 -30.53
CA TRP A 257 -11.83 1.94 -29.89
C TRP A 257 -12.36 2.96 -30.89
N THR A 258 -11.48 3.46 -31.77
CA THR A 258 -11.86 4.41 -32.83
C THR A 258 -12.73 3.79 -33.90
N LYS A 259 -12.47 2.53 -34.29
CA LYS A 259 -13.35 1.78 -35.22
C LYS A 259 -14.75 1.54 -34.67
N ALA A 260 -14.91 1.44 -33.35
CA ALA A 260 -16.20 1.34 -32.68
C ALA A 260 -16.96 2.69 -32.62
N GLY A 261 -16.42 3.75 -33.21
CA GLY A 261 -17.04 5.08 -33.25
C GLY A 261 -16.78 5.93 -32.01
N LYS A 262 -15.89 5.51 -31.11
CA LYS A 262 -15.51 6.27 -29.93
C LYS A 262 -14.22 7.05 -30.18
N SER A 263 -14.24 8.35 -29.92
CA SER A 263 -13.11 9.23 -30.25
C SER A 263 -12.20 9.55 -29.07
N GLN A 264 -12.70 9.51 -27.84
CA GLN A 264 -11.97 9.94 -26.64
C GLN A 264 -12.32 9.09 -25.42
N ILE A 265 -11.44 9.13 -24.41
CA ILE A 265 -11.69 8.63 -23.05
C ILE A 265 -12.04 9.86 -22.20
N GLN A 266 -13.31 10.04 -21.85
CA GLN A 266 -13.79 11.30 -21.24
C GLN A 266 -13.96 11.20 -19.72
N ASN A 267 -14.02 9.99 -19.20
CA ASN A 267 -14.31 9.74 -17.80
C ASN A 267 -13.72 8.40 -17.36
N GLU A 268 -13.86 8.09 -16.08
CA GLU A 268 -13.31 6.86 -15.51
C GLU A 268 -13.98 5.58 -16.05
N ALA A 269 -15.26 5.62 -16.41
CA ALA A 269 -15.97 4.47 -16.98
C ALA A 269 -15.47 4.15 -18.40
N ASP A 270 -15.20 5.17 -19.22
CA ASP A 270 -14.58 4.98 -20.53
C ASP A 270 -13.18 4.37 -20.38
N ALA A 271 -12.42 4.83 -19.38
CA ALA A 271 -11.08 4.30 -19.11
C ALA A 271 -11.13 2.84 -18.64
N GLU A 272 -12.09 2.49 -17.79
CA GLU A 272 -12.35 1.11 -17.36
C GLU A 272 -12.71 0.22 -18.56
N GLU A 273 -13.61 0.69 -19.44
CA GLU A 273 -14.01 -0.06 -20.63
C GLU A 273 -12.85 -0.22 -21.63
N PHE A 274 -12.03 0.82 -21.78
CA PHE A 274 -10.83 0.77 -22.60
C PHE A 274 -9.88 -0.33 -22.12
N LEU A 275 -9.63 -0.39 -20.80
CA LEU A 275 -8.72 -1.36 -20.15
C LEU A 275 -9.35 -2.74 -19.89
N SER A 276 -10.62 -2.95 -20.17
CA SER A 276 -11.34 -4.19 -19.83
C SER A 276 -10.70 -5.48 -20.37
N THR A 277 -9.96 -5.40 -21.47
CA THR A 277 -9.23 -6.53 -22.09
C THR A 277 -7.71 -6.49 -21.84
N PHE A 278 -7.24 -5.56 -21.01
CA PHE A 278 -5.83 -5.44 -20.63
C PHE A 278 -5.43 -6.43 -19.54
N TRP A 279 -6.32 -6.63 -18.58
CA TRP A 279 -6.01 -7.40 -17.38
C TRP A 279 -5.82 -8.87 -17.68
N SER A 280 -4.82 -9.45 -17.04
CA SER A 280 -4.46 -10.84 -17.24
C SER A 280 -5.54 -11.79 -16.70
N SER A 281 -5.47 -13.06 -17.13
CA SER A 281 -6.39 -14.10 -16.66
C SER A 281 -6.36 -14.21 -15.13
N CYS A 282 -7.53 -14.28 -14.50
CA CYS A 282 -7.70 -14.38 -13.06
C CYS A 282 -7.18 -13.19 -12.22
N THR A 283 -6.87 -12.03 -12.82
CA THR A 283 -6.47 -10.84 -12.05
C THR A 283 -7.57 -10.39 -11.09
N GLY A 284 -7.19 -10.20 -9.82
CA GLY A 284 -8.11 -9.87 -8.72
C GLY A 284 -9.12 -10.97 -8.36
N LYS A 285 -8.97 -12.18 -8.93
CA LYS A 285 -9.87 -13.32 -8.74
C LYS A 285 -9.07 -14.54 -8.28
N TRP A 286 -9.79 -15.59 -7.87
CA TRP A 286 -9.18 -16.90 -7.64
C TRP A 286 -8.80 -17.56 -8.97
N TRP A 287 -7.67 -18.25 -9.00
CA TRP A 287 -7.20 -18.90 -10.22
C TRP A 287 -8.04 -20.14 -10.56
N THR A 288 -8.37 -20.29 -11.84
CA THR A 288 -8.89 -21.55 -12.36
C THR A 288 -7.79 -22.60 -12.41
N LYS A 289 -8.17 -23.88 -12.47
CA LYS A 289 -7.22 -24.97 -12.59
C LYS A 289 -6.35 -24.85 -13.84
N GLU A 290 -6.93 -24.45 -14.97
CA GLU A 290 -6.21 -24.31 -16.24
C GLU A 290 -5.12 -23.25 -16.14
N PHE A 291 -5.43 -22.12 -15.49
CA PHE A 291 -4.46 -21.07 -15.26
C PHE A 291 -3.35 -21.52 -14.29
N ALA A 292 -3.71 -22.20 -13.20
CA ALA A 292 -2.75 -22.76 -12.25
C ALA A 292 -1.80 -23.77 -12.91
N ASP A 293 -2.31 -24.64 -13.79
CA ASP A 293 -1.52 -25.61 -14.55
C ASP A 293 -0.59 -24.92 -15.57
N ALA A 294 -1.04 -23.82 -16.19
CA ALA A 294 -0.21 -23.02 -17.09
C ALA A 294 0.95 -22.33 -16.34
N VAL A 295 0.67 -21.75 -15.16
CA VAL A 295 1.70 -21.19 -14.28
C VAL A 295 2.68 -22.28 -13.85
N GLU A 296 2.20 -23.45 -13.41
CA GLU A 296 3.11 -24.55 -13.03
C GLU A 296 4.08 -24.94 -14.14
N LYS A 297 3.60 -24.97 -15.39
CA LYS A 297 4.39 -25.38 -16.55
C LYS A 297 5.47 -24.37 -16.93
N ILE A 298 5.25 -23.08 -16.70
CA ILE A 298 6.25 -22.04 -17.01
C ILE A 298 7.32 -21.90 -15.92
N LEU A 299 7.07 -22.43 -14.72
CA LEU A 299 8.04 -22.41 -13.62
C LEU A 299 9.26 -23.30 -13.92
N PRO A 300 10.50 -22.80 -13.66
CA PRO A 300 11.72 -23.53 -13.96
C PRO A 300 11.89 -24.76 -13.07
N ASP A 301 12.73 -25.71 -13.50
CA ASP A 301 13.17 -26.76 -12.58
C ASP A 301 14.09 -26.16 -11.51
N ASN A 302 13.77 -26.41 -10.24
CA ASN A 302 14.56 -25.90 -9.12
C ASN A 302 14.56 -26.92 -7.96
N SER A 303 15.75 -27.29 -7.51
CA SER A 303 15.96 -28.22 -6.40
C SER A 303 16.45 -27.53 -5.12
N ALA A 304 16.36 -26.20 -5.04
CA ALA A 304 16.74 -25.44 -3.85
C ALA A 304 15.89 -25.86 -2.65
N LYS A 305 16.51 -25.90 -1.46
CA LYS A 305 15.79 -26.19 -0.20
C LYS A 305 14.69 -25.16 0.10
N GLN A 306 14.81 -23.97 -0.47
CA GLN A 306 13.87 -22.88 -0.30
C GLN A 306 13.66 -22.18 -1.64
N ILE A 307 12.41 -21.95 -1.99
CA ILE A 307 11.99 -21.16 -3.14
C ILE A 307 11.46 -19.84 -2.61
N ILE A 308 12.08 -18.74 -3.05
CA ILE A 308 11.73 -17.40 -2.64
C ILE A 308 11.09 -16.68 -3.81
N VAL A 309 9.92 -16.10 -3.58
CA VAL A 309 9.13 -15.40 -4.57
C VAL A 309 8.83 -13.98 -4.10
N TRP A 310 8.98 -13.02 -4.99
CA TRP A 310 8.50 -11.65 -4.78
C TRP A 310 7.23 -11.43 -5.61
N ASN A 311 6.13 -11.07 -4.96
CA ASN A 311 4.86 -10.77 -5.60
C ASN A 311 4.42 -9.33 -5.25
N PRO A 312 4.94 -8.31 -5.96
CA PRO A 312 4.51 -6.94 -5.79
C PRO A 312 3.12 -6.71 -6.41
N GLY A 313 2.34 -5.84 -5.79
CA GLY A 313 0.93 -5.57 -6.11
C GLY A 313 0.02 -6.78 -5.88
N CYS A 314 0.15 -7.44 -4.73
CA CYS A 314 -0.60 -8.66 -4.43
C CYS A 314 -2.13 -8.45 -4.32
N GLY A 315 -2.60 -7.20 -4.24
CA GLY A 315 -3.99 -6.85 -4.05
C GLY A 315 -4.57 -7.60 -2.85
N LYS A 316 -5.77 -8.16 -3.02
CA LYS A 316 -6.51 -8.90 -1.97
C LYS A 316 -5.85 -10.23 -1.55
N GLY A 317 -4.73 -10.61 -2.17
CA GLY A 317 -3.98 -11.82 -1.88
C GLY A 317 -4.50 -13.10 -2.55
N THR A 318 -5.61 -13.04 -3.32
CA THR A 318 -6.12 -14.20 -4.06
C THR A 318 -5.05 -14.81 -4.97
N GLU A 319 -4.28 -13.95 -5.64
CA GLU A 319 -3.15 -14.35 -6.48
C GLU A 319 -2.03 -15.00 -5.66
N SER A 320 -1.61 -14.38 -4.56
CA SER A 320 -0.51 -14.87 -3.72
C SER A 320 -0.80 -16.25 -3.13
N TYR A 321 -2.04 -16.50 -2.70
CA TYR A 321 -2.45 -17.82 -2.22
C TYR A 321 -2.51 -18.86 -3.34
N SER A 322 -3.04 -18.48 -4.51
CA SER A 322 -3.09 -19.38 -5.67
C SER A 322 -1.68 -19.77 -6.12
N LEU A 323 -0.79 -18.78 -6.17
CA LEU A 323 0.62 -18.94 -6.46
C LEU A 323 1.30 -19.85 -5.42
N ALA A 324 1.07 -19.64 -4.13
CA ALA A 324 1.62 -20.49 -3.07
C ALA A 324 1.20 -21.96 -3.22
N CYS A 325 -0.05 -22.23 -3.60
CA CYS A 325 -0.55 -23.58 -3.86
C CYS A 325 0.16 -24.23 -5.06
N VAL A 326 0.32 -23.48 -6.16
CA VAL A 326 1.06 -23.96 -7.34
C VAL A 326 2.52 -24.23 -6.99
N LEU A 327 3.17 -23.36 -6.23
CA LEU A 327 4.55 -23.53 -5.79
C LEU A 327 4.72 -24.75 -4.88
N ALA A 328 3.79 -24.97 -3.95
CA ALA A 328 3.79 -26.15 -3.08
C ALA A 328 3.62 -27.45 -3.89
N ARG A 329 2.79 -27.44 -4.94
CA ARG A 329 2.61 -28.56 -5.87
C ARG A 329 3.87 -28.83 -6.69
N ARG A 330 4.48 -27.77 -7.24
CA ARG A 330 5.65 -27.84 -8.14
C ARG A 330 6.93 -28.21 -7.42
N TYR A 331 7.11 -27.73 -6.19
CA TYR A 331 8.32 -27.90 -5.39
C TYR A 331 8.02 -28.52 -4.01
N PRO A 332 7.51 -29.76 -3.95
CA PRO A 332 7.02 -30.37 -2.71
C PRO A 332 8.12 -30.65 -1.67
N LYS A 333 9.39 -30.58 -2.08
CA LYS A 333 10.57 -30.78 -1.20
C LYS A 333 11.19 -29.47 -0.71
N SER A 334 10.66 -28.34 -1.16
CA SER A 334 11.23 -27.01 -0.90
C SER A 334 10.33 -26.23 0.05
N LYS A 335 10.93 -25.45 0.94
CA LYS A 335 10.19 -24.48 1.74
C LYS A 335 9.83 -23.28 0.87
N ILE A 336 8.54 -23.01 0.71
CA ILE A 336 8.07 -21.85 -0.06
C ILE A 336 8.08 -20.60 0.82
N ARG A 337 8.51 -19.47 0.25
CA ARG A 337 8.38 -18.13 0.82
C ARG A 337 7.95 -17.15 -0.26
N VAL A 338 6.74 -16.60 -0.14
CA VAL A 338 6.19 -15.58 -1.01
C VAL A 338 6.14 -14.26 -0.24
N TYR A 339 6.91 -13.28 -0.68
CA TYR A 339 6.81 -11.90 -0.21
C TYR A 339 5.72 -11.19 -1.03
N ALA A 340 4.50 -11.23 -0.52
CA ALA A 340 3.32 -10.64 -1.14
C ALA A 340 3.17 -9.20 -0.64
N GLN A 341 3.30 -8.25 -1.55
CA GLN A 341 3.48 -6.85 -1.18
C GLN A 341 2.52 -5.93 -1.92
N ASP A 342 1.99 -4.93 -1.22
CA ASP A 342 1.11 -3.93 -1.83
C ASP A 342 1.26 -2.57 -1.15
N VAL A 343 0.80 -1.52 -1.82
CA VAL A 343 0.69 -0.16 -1.27
C VAL A 343 -0.60 0.04 -0.47
N ASP A 344 -1.58 -0.85 -0.59
CA ASP A 344 -2.77 -0.83 0.25
C ASP A 344 -2.59 -1.69 1.51
N LEU A 345 -2.19 -1.05 2.62
CA LEU A 345 -1.95 -1.72 3.90
C LEU A 345 -3.21 -2.44 4.42
N LEU A 346 -4.41 -1.90 4.19
CA LEU A 346 -5.65 -2.53 4.66
C LEU A 346 -5.88 -3.83 3.89
N THR A 347 -5.71 -3.78 2.57
CA THR A 347 -5.86 -4.94 1.71
C THR A 347 -4.85 -6.04 2.08
N VAL A 348 -3.58 -5.68 2.31
CA VAL A 348 -2.52 -6.60 2.75
C VAL A 348 -2.83 -7.23 4.11
N SER A 349 -3.25 -6.41 5.09
CA SER A 349 -3.55 -6.90 6.44
C SER A 349 -4.75 -7.85 6.43
N ASN A 350 -5.75 -7.58 5.59
CA ASN A 350 -6.94 -8.41 5.44
C ASN A 350 -6.68 -9.69 4.63
N ALA A 351 -5.75 -9.67 3.68
CA ALA A 351 -5.39 -10.84 2.87
C ALA A 351 -4.96 -12.04 3.75
N ALA A 352 -4.23 -11.79 4.83
CA ALA A 352 -3.83 -12.83 5.78
C ALA A 352 -5.02 -13.53 6.48
N MET A 353 -6.19 -12.90 6.53
CA MET A 353 -7.37 -13.37 7.26
C MET A 353 -8.48 -13.91 6.36
N MET A 354 -8.24 -13.99 5.04
CA MET A 354 -9.29 -14.29 4.08
C MET A 354 -9.87 -15.71 4.19
N SER A 355 -11.18 -15.82 3.92
CA SER A 355 -11.89 -17.09 3.74
C SER A 355 -12.02 -17.43 2.25
N ILE A 356 -12.24 -18.72 1.98
CA ILE A 356 -12.50 -19.21 0.62
C ILE A 356 -14.00 -19.46 0.46
N PRO A 357 -14.61 -18.97 -0.64
CA PRO A 357 -15.97 -19.34 -1.05
C PRO A 357 -16.14 -20.86 -1.12
N ALA A 358 -17.25 -21.39 -0.61
CA ALA A 358 -17.50 -22.83 -0.56
C ALA A 358 -17.46 -23.50 -1.95
N GLU A 359 -17.83 -22.77 -3.00
CA GLU A 359 -17.80 -23.23 -4.40
C GLU A 359 -16.38 -23.54 -4.92
N LEU A 360 -15.34 -22.91 -4.35
CA LEU A 360 -13.94 -23.16 -4.70
C LEU A 360 -13.29 -24.22 -3.79
N ALA A 361 -13.99 -24.65 -2.75
CA ALA A 361 -13.43 -25.57 -1.76
C ALA A 361 -13.29 -27.00 -2.29
N ASP A 362 -14.18 -27.40 -3.20
CA ASP A 362 -14.18 -28.73 -3.84
C ASP A 362 -13.37 -28.77 -5.16
N ASP A 363 -12.65 -27.69 -5.49
CA ASP A 363 -11.81 -27.59 -6.68
C ASP A 363 -10.35 -28.06 -6.40
N TRP A 364 -9.39 -27.65 -7.24
CA TRP A 364 -7.97 -27.95 -7.13
C TRP A 364 -7.31 -27.40 -5.85
N TYR A 365 -7.98 -26.47 -5.14
CA TYR A 365 -7.54 -26.00 -3.82
C TYR A 365 -7.76 -27.01 -2.70
N SER A 366 -8.65 -27.99 -2.86
CA SER A 366 -9.12 -28.90 -1.79
C SER A 366 -8.02 -29.47 -0.88
N SER A 367 -6.87 -29.86 -1.46
CA SER A 367 -5.71 -30.41 -0.71
C SER A 367 -5.00 -29.39 0.19
N TYR A 368 -5.27 -28.10 0.01
CA TYR A 368 -4.66 -26.98 0.70
C TYR A 368 -5.61 -26.30 1.69
N LEU A 369 -6.84 -26.79 1.84
CA LEU A 369 -7.88 -26.16 2.66
C LEU A 369 -8.12 -26.88 3.98
N THR A 370 -8.65 -26.13 4.92
CA THR A 370 -9.15 -26.61 6.21
C THR A 370 -10.47 -25.94 6.49
N LYS A 371 -11.43 -26.73 6.99
CA LYS A 371 -12.76 -26.23 7.37
C LYS A 371 -12.72 -25.64 8.78
N LYS A 372 -13.15 -24.40 8.93
CA LYS A 372 -13.30 -23.71 10.22
C LYS A 372 -14.55 -24.22 10.95
N ALA A 373 -14.60 -23.96 12.26
CA ALA A 373 -15.74 -24.30 13.11
C ALA A 373 -17.07 -23.60 12.68
N ASN A 374 -16.98 -22.42 12.08
CA ASN A 374 -18.13 -21.69 11.52
C ASN A 374 -18.60 -22.23 10.16
N GLY A 375 -17.97 -23.29 9.63
CA GLY A 375 -18.33 -23.92 8.36
C GLY A 375 -17.61 -23.35 7.13
N GLU A 376 -16.89 -22.23 7.26
CA GLU A 376 -16.12 -21.63 6.17
C GLU A 376 -14.82 -22.39 5.88
N TYR A 377 -14.29 -22.25 4.68
CA TYR A 377 -12.97 -22.77 4.32
C TYR A 377 -11.89 -21.70 4.43
N THR A 378 -10.68 -22.14 4.76
CA THR A 378 -9.48 -21.30 4.76
C THR A 378 -8.29 -22.17 4.40
N PHE A 379 -7.20 -21.56 3.95
CA PHE A 379 -5.96 -22.28 3.70
C PHE A 379 -5.41 -22.92 4.97
N ASN A 380 -4.77 -24.09 4.81
CA ASN A 380 -4.02 -24.74 5.86
C ASN A 380 -2.83 -23.88 6.30
N GLN A 381 -2.24 -24.23 7.45
CA GLN A 381 -1.19 -23.40 8.05
C GLN A 381 0.08 -23.39 7.19
N ASP A 382 0.39 -24.48 6.49
CA ASP A 382 1.58 -24.57 5.64
C ASP A 382 1.55 -23.55 4.50
N ILE A 383 0.40 -23.38 3.83
CA ILE A 383 0.23 -22.36 2.80
C ILE A 383 0.24 -20.96 3.41
N LYS A 384 -0.43 -20.73 4.53
CA LYS A 384 -0.43 -19.41 5.20
C LYS A 384 0.97 -18.98 5.63
N ASP A 385 1.73 -19.87 6.26
CA ASP A 385 3.09 -19.61 6.72
C ASP A 385 4.09 -19.44 5.57
N SER A 386 3.71 -19.86 4.35
CA SER A 386 4.52 -19.63 3.16
C SER A 386 4.40 -18.21 2.61
N ILE A 387 3.40 -17.42 3.02
CA ILE A 387 3.12 -16.09 2.48
C ILE A 387 3.36 -15.03 3.56
N MET A 388 4.11 -14.00 3.19
CA MET A 388 4.40 -12.83 3.99
C MET A 388 3.72 -11.64 3.34
N PHE A 389 2.53 -11.29 3.85
CA PHE A 389 1.79 -10.10 3.44
C PHE A 389 2.40 -8.87 4.10
N GLU A 390 2.97 -7.97 3.29
CA GLU A 390 3.67 -6.78 3.76
C GLU A 390 3.25 -5.53 2.98
N TYR A 391 3.16 -4.40 3.66
CA TYR A 391 3.05 -3.13 2.95
C TYR A 391 4.41 -2.82 2.32
N HIS A 392 4.43 -2.55 1.02
CA HIS A 392 5.61 -2.07 0.34
C HIS A 392 5.27 -1.38 -0.98
N ASP A 393 5.75 -0.15 -1.13
CA ASP A 393 5.74 0.60 -2.40
C ASP A 393 6.97 0.20 -3.22
N CYS A 394 6.76 -0.66 -4.23
CA CYS A 394 7.82 -1.24 -5.06
C CYS A 394 8.69 -0.22 -5.79
N LYS A 395 8.27 1.06 -5.87
CA LYS A 395 9.12 2.16 -6.36
C LYS A 395 10.35 2.42 -5.48
N ASN A 396 10.34 1.91 -4.25
CA ASN A 396 11.44 2.06 -3.31
C ASN A 396 12.24 0.76 -3.21
N THR A 397 13.52 0.87 -2.90
CA THR A 397 14.37 -0.30 -2.67
C THR A 397 13.82 -1.16 -1.54
N ASN A 398 13.65 -2.44 -1.84
CA ASN A 398 13.18 -3.43 -0.87
C ASN A 398 14.33 -4.23 -0.26
N ALA A 399 14.24 -4.60 1.02
CA ALA A 399 15.24 -5.41 1.71
C ALA A 399 14.99 -6.93 1.55
N LEU A 400 14.57 -7.35 0.35
CA LEU A 400 14.32 -8.77 0.06
C LEU A 400 15.64 -9.53 -0.14
N PRO A 401 15.69 -10.81 0.27
CA PRO A 401 16.74 -11.70 -0.19
C PRO A 401 16.65 -11.92 -1.71
N MET A 402 17.70 -12.49 -2.31
CA MET A 402 17.64 -12.89 -3.72
C MET A 402 16.49 -13.88 -3.96
N VAL A 403 15.73 -13.65 -5.02
CA VAL A 403 14.49 -14.37 -5.33
C VAL A 403 14.67 -15.32 -6.51
N ASP A 404 13.99 -16.45 -6.45
CA ASP A 404 13.90 -17.41 -7.56
C ASP A 404 12.86 -16.94 -8.58
N ILE A 405 11.79 -16.28 -8.12
CA ILE A 405 10.67 -15.85 -8.97
C ILE A 405 10.27 -14.42 -8.60
N VAL A 406 10.15 -13.55 -9.59
CA VAL A 406 9.38 -12.31 -9.50
C VAL A 406 8.04 -12.55 -10.18
N PHE A 407 6.94 -12.29 -9.49
CA PHE A 407 5.58 -12.49 -9.98
C PHE A 407 4.84 -11.16 -9.89
N ALA A 408 4.94 -10.33 -10.93
CA ALA A 408 4.53 -8.93 -10.92
C ALA A 408 3.51 -8.67 -12.05
N ARG A 409 2.37 -9.37 -11.99
CA ARG A 409 1.35 -9.30 -13.03
C ARG A 409 0.50 -8.04 -12.90
N ASP A 410 0.30 -7.35 -14.03
CA ASP A 410 -0.60 -6.19 -14.16
C ASP A 410 -0.25 -4.98 -13.29
N VAL A 411 0.98 -4.93 -12.77
CA VAL A 411 1.45 -3.92 -11.82
C VAL A 411 2.39 -2.91 -12.47
N VAL A 412 3.22 -3.35 -13.41
CA VAL A 412 4.26 -2.49 -14.00
C VAL A 412 3.61 -1.34 -14.78
N SER A 413 2.48 -1.60 -15.44
CA SER A 413 1.70 -0.59 -16.17
C SER A 413 1.03 0.44 -15.27
N MET A 414 0.95 0.20 -13.95
CA MET A 414 0.44 1.16 -12.95
C MET A 414 1.51 2.14 -12.45
N LEU A 415 2.76 1.96 -12.89
CA LEU A 415 3.90 2.79 -12.51
C LEU A 415 4.23 3.78 -13.62
N ASP A 416 4.62 4.99 -13.27
CA ASP A 416 5.19 5.93 -14.24
C ASP A 416 6.48 5.39 -14.87
N GLU A 417 6.85 5.86 -16.06
CA GLU A 417 7.95 5.31 -16.85
C GLU A 417 9.31 5.32 -16.11
N ALA A 418 9.57 6.33 -15.28
CA ALA A 418 10.79 6.38 -14.47
C ALA A 418 10.80 5.28 -13.39
N SER A 419 9.66 5.08 -12.76
CA SER A 419 9.43 4.02 -11.78
C SER A 419 9.48 2.63 -12.41
N GLN A 420 8.93 2.42 -13.61
CA GLN A 420 9.02 1.15 -14.33
C GLN A 420 10.46 0.69 -14.51
N ASN A 421 11.33 1.58 -15.02
CA ASN A 421 12.75 1.27 -15.19
C ASN A 421 13.44 0.95 -13.86
N THR A 422 13.11 1.69 -12.80
CA THR A 422 13.68 1.47 -11.47
C THR A 422 13.26 0.11 -10.89
N VAL A 423 11.98 -0.24 -11.03
CA VAL A 423 11.42 -1.49 -10.53
C VAL A 423 11.94 -2.70 -11.31
N VAL A 424 12.02 -2.61 -12.64
CA VAL A 424 12.58 -3.70 -13.45
C VAL A 424 14.08 -3.89 -13.20
N ALA A 425 14.83 -2.81 -12.95
CA ALA A 425 16.22 -2.92 -12.52
C ALA A 425 16.33 -3.68 -11.18
N ASP A 426 15.45 -3.39 -10.22
CA ASP A 426 15.39 -4.10 -8.94
C ASP A 426 14.99 -5.58 -9.12
N PHE A 427 14.11 -5.89 -10.08
CA PHE A 427 13.81 -7.27 -10.47
C PHE A 427 15.08 -7.98 -10.93
N GLN A 428 15.85 -7.37 -11.84
CA GLN A 428 17.08 -7.97 -12.37
C GLN A 428 18.16 -8.14 -11.29
N GLU A 429 18.28 -7.18 -10.37
CA GLU A 429 19.26 -7.22 -9.27
C GLU A 429 18.95 -8.35 -8.28
N LYS A 430 17.68 -8.47 -7.87
CA LYS A 430 17.24 -9.47 -6.87
C LYS A 430 17.07 -10.87 -7.42
N MET A 431 16.82 -11.01 -8.71
CA MET A 431 16.61 -12.31 -9.32
C MET A 431 17.92 -13.11 -9.36
N LYS A 432 17.86 -14.35 -8.88
CA LYS A 432 18.94 -15.32 -8.98
C LYS A 432 19.25 -15.63 -10.45
N GLY A 433 20.45 -16.16 -10.73
CA GLY A 433 20.88 -16.42 -12.11
C GLY A 433 19.99 -17.39 -12.90
N ASN A 434 19.32 -18.33 -12.24
CA ASN A 434 18.32 -19.22 -12.86
C ASN A 434 16.87 -18.81 -12.53
N GLY A 435 16.68 -17.60 -11.99
CA GLY A 435 15.37 -17.09 -11.64
C GLY A 435 14.59 -16.60 -12.86
N ILE A 436 13.30 -16.38 -12.66
CA ILE A 436 12.42 -15.84 -13.69
C ILE A 436 11.57 -14.68 -13.15
N ALA A 437 11.15 -13.77 -14.03
CA ALA A 437 10.07 -12.84 -13.80
C ALA A 437 8.85 -13.19 -14.65
N ILE A 438 7.65 -13.05 -14.10
CA ILE A 438 6.38 -13.20 -14.81
C ILE A 438 5.63 -11.88 -14.65
N LEU A 439 5.28 -11.26 -15.78
CA LEU A 439 4.50 -10.02 -15.85
C LEU A 439 3.07 -10.30 -16.34
N GLY A 440 2.24 -9.26 -16.48
CA GLY A 440 0.91 -9.38 -17.07
C GLY A 440 0.96 -9.88 -18.53
N GLU A 441 -0.12 -10.48 -19.00
CA GLU A 441 -0.26 -11.02 -20.36
C GLU A 441 -0.12 -9.95 -21.44
N ASN A 442 -0.43 -8.69 -21.09
CA ASN A 442 -0.29 -7.52 -21.96
C ASN A 442 0.86 -6.59 -21.51
N GLU A 443 1.78 -7.11 -20.70
CA GLU A 443 2.98 -6.42 -20.23
C GLU A 443 4.25 -7.11 -20.77
N THR A 444 5.21 -6.28 -21.16
CA THR A 444 6.52 -6.72 -21.66
C THR A 444 7.65 -6.09 -20.85
N MET A 445 8.79 -6.78 -20.75
CA MET A 445 9.97 -6.17 -20.16
C MET A 445 10.42 -4.97 -21.02
N PRO A 446 10.78 -3.82 -20.42
CA PRO A 446 11.31 -2.70 -21.16
C PRO A 446 12.55 -3.12 -21.96
N ALA A 447 12.65 -2.70 -23.22
CA ALA A 447 13.72 -3.09 -24.15
C ALA A 447 15.13 -2.66 -23.70
N SER A 448 15.24 -1.79 -22.69
CA SER A 448 16.49 -1.40 -22.04
C SER A 448 17.13 -2.53 -21.24
N PHE A 449 16.36 -3.58 -20.92
CA PHE A 449 16.83 -4.74 -20.17
C PHE A 449 16.96 -5.97 -21.08
N ASN A 450 18.05 -6.71 -20.91
CA ASN A 450 18.35 -7.90 -21.70
C ASN A 450 17.85 -9.15 -20.94
N PHE A 451 16.57 -9.47 -21.10
CA PHE A 451 15.96 -10.68 -20.57
C PHE A 451 15.66 -11.66 -21.70
N GLY A 452 15.97 -12.94 -21.49
CA GLY A 452 15.48 -14.01 -22.35
C GLY A 452 13.99 -14.26 -22.13
N GLU A 453 13.24 -14.55 -23.17
CA GLU A 453 11.79 -14.80 -23.09
C GLU A 453 11.47 -16.29 -23.28
N ASN A 454 10.53 -16.79 -22.48
CA ASN A 454 9.93 -18.11 -22.63
C ASN A 454 8.41 -18.00 -22.49
N THR A 455 7.67 -18.56 -23.43
CA THR A 455 6.21 -18.41 -23.50
C THR A 455 5.50 -19.75 -23.34
N VAL A 456 4.49 -19.79 -22.47
CA VAL A 456 3.59 -20.94 -22.30
C VAL A 456 2.14 -20.45 -22.32
N GLY A 457 1.45 -20.68 -23.44
CA GLY A 457 0.10 -20.14 -23.65
C GLY A 457 0.15 -18.61 -23.73
N ALA A 458 -0.62 -17.93 -22.86
CA ALA A 458 -0.61 -16.46 -22.74
C ALA A 458 0.44 -15.94 -21.74
N LEU A 459 1.09 -16.82 -20.97
CA LEU A 459 2.07 -16.42 -19.97
C LEU A 459 3.46 -16.30 -20.60
N VAL A 460 4.16 -15.21 -20.25
CA VAL A 460 5.56 -14.99 -20.62
C VAL A 460 6.39 -14.93 -19.34
N ALA A 461 7.47 -15.72 -19.32
CA ALA A 461 8.49 -15.69 -18.29
C ALA A 461 9.79 -15.12 -18.86
N TYR A 462 10.38 -14.21 -18.12
CA TYR A 462 11.60 -13.49 -18.45
C TYR A 462 12.75 -14.03 -17.60
N ASN A 463 13.78 -14.57 -18.21
CA ASN A 463 14.96 -15.08 -17.53
C ASN A 463 16.14 -14.12 -17.66
N LYS A 464 17.01 -14.12 -16.65
CA LYS A 464 18.23 -13.32 -16.67
C LYS A 464 19.26 -14.02 -17.56
N ASP A 465 19.74 -13.30 -18.57
CA ASP A 465 20.83 -13.77 -19.45
C ASP A 465 22.18 -13.91 -18.70
#